data_AF-A0A7V8XR24-F1
#
_entry.id   AF-A0A7V8XR24-F1
#
_cell.length_a   1.000
_cell.length_b   1.000
_cell.length_c   1.000
_cell.angle_alpha   90.00
_cell.angle_beta   90.00
_cell.angle_gamma   90.00
#
_symmetry.space_group_name_H-M   'P 1'
#
loop_
_entity.id
_entity.type
_entity.pdbx_description
1 polymer ?
#
loop_
_entity_poly.entity_id
_entity_poly.type
_entity_poly.pdbx_seq_one_letter_code
_entity_poly.pdbx_strand_id
1 'polypeptide(L)'
;MTRYDSSAHFSEAERLVLRFADLLTATPADVPDDLYRSIVRLVGEEGAVELTSAIAWENYRARFNRAFDVEAEGFCSLDIVDGSS
;
A
#
# COMPACT_ATOMS: atom_id res chain seq x y z
N MET A 1 3.74 -11.96 7.60
CA MET A 1 2.42 -12.06 6.96
C MET A 1 1.62 -10.83 7.36
N THR A 2 1.28 -9.99 6.39
CA THR A 2 0.46 -8.78 6.60
C THR A 2 -0.98 -9.19 6.92
N ARG A 3 -1.66 -8.47 7.82
CA ARG A 3 -2.97 -8.88 8.39
C ARG A 3 -4.10 -8.95 7.35
N TYR A 4 -3.95 -8.32 6.18
CA TYR A 4 -4.99 -8.32 5.16
C TYR A 4 -5.17 -9.67 4.47
N ASP A 5 -4.13 -10.51 4.43
CA ASP A 5 -4.14 -11.75 3.64
C ASP A 5 -5.18 -12.78 4.13
N SER A 6 -5.38 -12.82 5.45
CA SER A 6 -6.37 -13.67 6.12
C SER A 6 -7.63 -12.91 6.55
N SER A 7 -7.73 -11.62 6.25
CA SER A 7 -8.85 -10.79 6.71
C SER A 7 -10.09 -11.00 5.84
N ALA A 8 -11.23 -11.21 6.49
CA ALA A 8 -12.52 -11.32 5.82
C ALA A 8 -13.04 -9.98 5.26
N HIS A 9 -12.39 -8.86 5.60
CA HIS A 9 -12.79 -7.53 5.13
C HIS A 9 -12.32 -7.20 3.71
N PHE A 10 -11.42 -8.01 3.14
CA PHE A 10 -10.93 -7.81 1.78
C PHE A 10 -11.43 -8.94 0.87
N SER A 11 -11.94 -8.56 -0.28
CA SER A 11 -12.18 -9.46 -1.40
C SER A 11 -10.87 -10.07 -1.90
N GLU A 12 -10.97 -11.15 -2.68
CA GLU A 12 -9.81 -11.79 -3.30
C GLU A 12 -9.03 -10.82 -4.20
N ALA A 13 -9.74 -9.98 -4.95
CA ALA A 13 -9.15 -8.95 -5.81
C ALA A 13 -8.35 -7.91 -5.00
N GLU A 14 -8.91 -7.40 -3.90
CA GLU A 14 -8.22 -6.44 -3.04
C GLU A 14 -6.97 -7.05 -2.40
N ARG A 15 -7.02 -8.30 -1.95
CA ARG A 15 -5.84 -9.00 -1.41
C ARG A 15 -4.76 -9.21 -2.46
N LEU A 16 -5.15 -9.49 -3.71
CA LEU A 16 -4.21 -9.62 -4.82
C LEU A 16 -3.46 -8.30 -5.08
N VAL A 17 -4.20 -7.18 -5.12
CA VAL A 17 -3.63 -5.83 -5.29
C VAL A 17 -2.72 -5.46 -4.12
N LEU A 18 -3.14 -5.73 -2.88
CA LEU A 18 -2.33 -5.48 -1.68
C LEU A 18 -1.04 -6.31 -1.68
N ARG A 19 -1.11 -7.58 -2.08
CA ARG A 19 0.08 -8.44 -2.23
C ARG A 19 1.04 -7.91 -3.29
N PHE A 20 0.51 -7.44 -4.42
CA PHE A 20 1.30 -6.81 -5.46
C PHE A 20 2.00 -5.55 -4.94
N ALA A 21 1.29 -4.69 -4.21
CA ALA A 21 1.87 -3.50 -3.60
C ALA A 21 2.94 -3.81 -2.54
N ASP A 22 2.72 -4.80 -1.68
CA ASP A 22 3.71 -5.23 -0.67
C ASP A 22 5.03 -5.66 -1.32
N LEU A 23 4.96 -6.49 -2.37
CA LEU A 23 6.15 -6.99 -3.06
C LEU A 23 6.83 -5.91 -3.90
N LEU A 24 6.07 -5.05 -4.57
CA LEU A 24 6.60 -3.98 -5.41
C LEU A 24 7.30 -2.87 -4.59
N THR A 25 6.91 -2.68 -3.33
CA THR A 25 7.50 -1.66 -2.44
C THR A 25 8.64 -2.18 -1.56
N ALA A 26 8.86 -3.50 -1.53
CA ALA A 26 9.95 -4.16 -0.82
C ALA A 26 11.35 -3.76 -1.36
N THR A 27 12.41 -4.17 -0.65
CA THR A 27 13.79 -3.98 -1.10
C THR A 27 14.56 -5.29 -0.87
N PRO A 28 14.92 -6.03 -1.95
CA PRO A 28 14.63 -5.74 -3.36
C PRO A 28 13.13 -5.83 -3.68
N ALA A 29 12.69 -5.10 -4.70
CA ALA A 29 11.35 -5.28 -5.27
C ALA A 29 11.36 -6.52 -6.14
N ASP A 30 10.60 -7.54 -5.75
CA ASP A 30 10.54 -8.84 -6.43
C ASP A 30 9.08 -9.29 -6.53
N VAL A 31 8.51 -9.08 -7.72
CA VAL A 31 7.13 -9.46 -8.03
C VAL A 31 7.15 -10.68 -8.95
N PRO A 32 6.62 -11.83 -8.50
CA PRO A 32 6.48 -13.00 -9.35
C PRO A 32 5.62 -12.76 -10.60
N ASP A 33 6.04 -13.31 -11.74
CA ASP A 33 5.34 -13.17 -13.02
C ASP A 33 3.87 -13.62 -12.98
N ASP A 34 3.56 -14.66 -12.20
CA ASP A 34 2.20 -15.18 -12.03
C ASP A 34 1.29 -14.20 -11.29
N LEU A 35 1.83 -13.48 -10.30
CA LEU A 35 1.13 -12.40 -9.63
C LEU A 35 0.90 -11.23 -10.59
N TYR A 36 1.93 -10.81 -11.33
CA TYR A 36 1.78 -9.75 -12.34
C TYR A 36 0.73 -10.10 -13.40
N ARG A 37 0.75 -11.34 -13.94
CA ARG A 37 -0.28 -11.82 -14.87
C ARG A 37 -1.68 -11.83 -14.25
N SER A 38 -1.80 -12.11 -12.96
CA SER A 38 -3.08 -12.06 -12.25
C SER A 38 -3.60 -10.63 -12.14
N ILE A 39 -2.73 -9.65 -11.89
CA ILE A 39 -3.08 -8.22 -11.90
C ILE A 39 -3.54 -7.79 -13.30
N VAL A 40 -2.79 -8.12 -14.36
CA VAL A 40 -3.17 -7.79 -15.74
C VAL A 40 -4.53 -8.39 -16.11
N ARG A 41 -4.84 -9.61 -15.68
CA ARG A 41 -6.18 -10.21 -15.88
C ARG A 41 -7.29 -9.46 -15.14
N LEU A 42 -6.98 -8.92 -13.97
CA LEU A 42 -7.95 -8.22 -13.11
C LEU A 42 -8.28 -6.81 -13.64
N VAL A 43 -7.27 -6.05 -14.07
CA VAL A 43 -7.41 -4.62 -14.40
C VAL A 43 -7.06 -4.26 -15.85
N GLY A 44 -6.64 -5.23 -16.66
CA GLY A 44 -6.12 -4.99 -18.00
C GLY A 44 -4.67 -4.49 -17.99
N GLU A 45 -4.06 -4.39 -19.17
CA GLU A 45 -2.67 -3.92 -19.30
C GLU A 45 -2.53 -2.45 -18.89
N GLU A 46 -3.43 -1.57 -19.36
CA GLU A 46 -3.45 -0.15 -19.02
C GLU A 46 -3.66 0.06 -17.50
N GLY A 47 -4.64 -0.64 -16.91
CA GLY A 47 -4.87 -0.59 -15.47
C GLY A 47 -3.69 -1.11 -14.66
N ALA A 48 -2.94 -2.11 -15.15
CA ALA A 48 -1.74 -2.59 -14.48
C ALA A 48 -0.63 -1.53 -14.48
N VAL A 49 -0.48 -0.77 -15.58
CA VAL A 49 0.45 0.36 -15.67
C VAL A 49 0.06 1.47 -14.70
N GLU A 50 -1.22 1.85 -14.66
CA GLU A 50 -1.73 2.87 -13.74
C GLU A 50 -1.52 2.48 -12.28
N LEU A 51 -1.90 1.24 -11.92
CA LEU A 51 -1.75 0.70 -10.58
C LEU A 51 -0.27 0.68 -10.14
N THR A 52 0.62 0.18 -11.00
CA THR A 52 2.07 0.14 -10.73
C THR A 52 2.61 1.55 -10.51
N SER A 53 2.19 2.50 -11.34
CA SER A 53 2.60 3.90 -11.26
C SER A 53 2.16 4.55 -9.94
N ALA A 54 0.91 4.33 -9.54
CA ALA A 54 0.36 4.84 -8.27
C ALA A 54 1.12 4.26 -7.06
N ILE A 55 1.38 2.95 -7.04
CA ILE A 55 2.13 2.29 -5.96
C ILE A 55 3.56 2.85 -5.87
N ALA A 56 4.25 2.98 -7.01
CA ALA A 56 5.61 3.51 -7.06
C ALA A 56 5.68 4.96 -6.56
N TRP A 57 4.72 5.79 -6.97
CA TRP A 57 4.61 7.18 -6.53
C TRP A 57 4.41 7.30 -5.02
N GLU A 58 3.50 6.53 -4.45
CA GLU A 58 3.26 6.54 -3.00
C GLU A 58 4.46 5.99 -2.21
N ASN A 59 5.17 4.98 -2.71
CA ASN A 59 6.41 4.50 -2.10
C ASN A 59 7.51 5.58 -2.12
N TYR A 60 7.67 6.30 -3.24
CA TYR A 60 8.57 7.44 -3.33
C TYR A 60 8.22 8.50 -2.29
N ARG A 61 6.95 8.94 -2.25
CA ARG A 61 6.48 9.93 -1.27
C ARG A 61 6.72 9.47 0.17
N ALA A 62 6.46 8.22 0.48
CA ALA A 62 6.68 7.66 1.82
C ALA A 62 8.16 7.62 2.20
N ARG A 63 9.06 7.32 1.26
CA ARG A 63 10.52 7.34 1.50
C ARG A 63 11.05 8.77 1.61
N PHE A 64 10.56 9.66 0.75
CA PHE A 64 10.90 11.09 0.79
C PHE A 64 10.50 11.70 2.13
N ASN A 65 9.24 11.54 2.55
CA ASN A 65 8.74 12.11 3.81
C ASN A 65 9.54 11.59 5.02
N ARG A 66 9.86 10.28 5.06
CA ARG A 66 10.71 9.72 6.13
C ARG A 66 12.13 10.27 6.12
N ALA A 67 12.71 10.53 4.95
CA ALA A 67 14.09 11.02 4.85
C ALA A 67 14.22 12.48 5.30
N PHE A 68 13.18 13.28 5.12
CA PHE A 68 13.19 14.72 5.40
C PHE A 68 12.40 15.11 6.66
N ASP A 69 11.99 14.12 7.47
CA ASP A 69 11.17 14.30 8.68
C ASP A 69 10.01 15.29 8.44
N VAL A 70 9.38 15.17 7.27
CA VAL A 70 8.16 15.91 6.98
C VAL A 70 7.11 15.30 7.89
N GLU A 71 6.92 15.91 9.05
CA GLU A 71 5.86 15.53 9.98
C GLU A 71 4.54 15.49 9.19
N ALA A 72 3.71 14.48 9.47
CA ALA A 72 2.34 14.52 8.99
C ALA A 72 1.73 15.82 9.51
N GLU A 73 1.37 16.74 8.62
CA GLU A 73 0.59 17.94 8.95
C GLU A 73 -0.50 17.53 9.94
N GLY A 74 -0.38 17.95 11.20
CA GLY A 74 -0.96 17.32 12.40
C GLY A 74 -2.50 17.30 12.47
N PHE A 75 -3.16 16.61 11.54
CA PHE A 75 -4.62 16.47 11.47
C PHE A 75 -5.18 15.35 12.37
N CYS A 76 -4.41 14.91 13.38
CA CYS A 76 -4.95 14.07 14.44
C CYS A 76 -4.61 14.67 15.80
N SER A 77 -5.36 15.70 16.21
CA SER A 77 -5.57 15.99 17.61
C SER A 77 -6.45 14.87 18.18
N LEU A 78 -5.83 13.83 18.73
CA LEU A 78 -6.53 13.01 19.72
C LEU A 78 -6.61 13.87 20.98
N ASP A 79 -7.77 14.50 21.18
CA ASP A 79 -8.14 15.05 22.47
C ASP A 79 -8.24 13.87 23.45
N ILE A 80 -7.14 13.55 24.10
CA ILE A 80 -7.19 12.73 25.31
C ILE A 80 -7.87 13.63 26.34
N VAL A 81 -9.17 13.43 26.53
CA VAL A 81 -9.89 13.93 27.69
C VAL A 81 -9.28 13.21 28.89
N ASP A 82 -8.31 13.85 29.54
CA ASP A 82 -7.83 13.44 30.85
C ASP A 82 -8.97 13.71 31.83
N GLY A 83 -9.67 12.64 32.20
CA GLY A 83 -10.62 12.64 33.29
C GLY A 83 -9.87 12.82 34.59
N SER A 84 -9.75 14.06 35.04
CA SER A 84 -9.33 14.40 36.40
C SER A 84 -10.37 15.31 37.04
N SER A 85 -11.22 14.65 37.84
CA SER A 85 -11.89 15.08 39.09
C SER A 85 -12.51 16.47 39.20
#